data_AF-A0A0G4KRC5-F1
#
_entry.id   AF-A0A0G4KRC5-F1
#
_cell.length_a   1.000
_cell.length_b   1.000
_cell.length_c   1.000
_cell.angle_alpha   90.00
_cell.angle_beta   90.00
_cell.angle_gamma   90.00
#
_symmetry.space_group_name_H-M   'P 1'
#
loop_
_entity.id
_entity.type
_entity.pdbx_description
1 polymer ?
#
loop_
_entity_poly.entity_id
_entity_poly.type
_entity_poly.pdbx_seq_one_letter_code
_entity_poly.pdbx_strand_id
1 'polypeptide(L)'
;MPDGDIRLLALDGGGVRSLSSLMILRSLMITIDPDNPPKPCDYFDMIGGTNTGGLIAVMLGRLRMSVDECITAFTSMCDGIFEKKKNHRVRMNGKLRGRFDSRALERAIKQILVRTKHDENMLLRDASDSCRVFVCATSKETGDTVCLTSFRSPRSTHLFDCTTVWEACRATSATATFFDPIAIGPFGEQFVDGALGANNPVAVLWSQAQDVWGASLRDSLRCLVSIGAGVPALQPLRDNVLGILATLMTLAPETENTAENFRRDKADLDDDGRYFRFNVVRGLEQIGMDEAKKKAEIVAATGRYVASQDVLKQMRACARGPVMKMCRLFPQSVACCPPRLLAISPCPQFEGPTGRPSAFGAYPCPPASSKDLLTGLD
;
A
#
# COMPACT_ATOMS: atom_id res chain seq x y z
N MET A 1 -5.11 12.98 24.13
CA MET A 1 -4.32 12.02 23.33
C MET A 1 -3.27 12.83 22.58
N PRO A 2 -1.98 12.73 22.90
CA PRO A 2 -0.93 13.33 22.09
C PRO A 2 -0.45 12.36 21.01
N ASP A 3 -0.25 12.89 19.81
CA ASP A 3 0.63 12.44 18.71
C ASP A 3 0.58 10.95 18.30
N GLY A 4 -0.35 10.59 17.41
CA GLY A 4 -0.36 9.29 16.72
C GLY A 4 -0.32 9.46 15.21
N ASP A 5 0.85 9.26 14.60
CA ASP A 5 1.08 9.28 13.15
C ASP A 5 0.41 8.05 12.48
N ILE A 6 -0.85 8.17 12.06
CA ILE A 6 -1.61 7.06 11.44
C ILE A 6 -0.96 6.66 10.10
N ARG A 7 -0.67 5.37 9.94
CA ARG A 7 -0.12 4.78 8.72
C ARG A 7 -1.03 3.69 8.18
N LEU A 8 -1.40 3.81 6.90
CA LEU A 8 -2.34 2.91 6.23
C LEU A 8 -1.68 2.20 5.05
N LEU A 9 -1.99 0.92 4.84
CA LEU A 9 -1.49 0.11 3.72
C LEU A 9 -2.65 -0.56 2.96
N ALA A 10 -2.75 -0.31 1.66
CA ALA A 10 -3.66 -0.98 0.72
C ALA A 10 -2.87 -1.91 -0.22
N LEU A 11 -3.35 -3.15 -0.37
CA LEU A 11 -2.74 -4.17 -1.23
C LEU A 11 -3.73 -4.66 -2.29
N ASP A 12 -3.39 -4.45 -3.56
CA ASP A 12 -4.23 -4.87 -4.68
C ASP A 12 -4.27 -6.38 -4.87
N GLY A 13 -5.35 -6.83 -5.50
CA GLY A 13 -5.46 -8.17 -6.06
C GLY A 13 -4.64 -8.35 -7.35
N GLY A 14 -4.06 -9.53 -7.55
CA GLY A 14 -3.28 -9.79 -8.77
C GLY A 14 -2.82 -11.23 -9.01
N GLY A 15 -3.29 -12.20 -8.22
CA GLY A 15 -2.80 -13.58 -8.29
C GLY A 15 -1.31 -13.66 -7.93
N VAL A 16 -0.57 -14.50 -8.63
CA VAL A 16 0.89 -14.67 -8.44
C VAL A 16 1.66 -13.35 -8.54
N ARG A 17 1.17 -12.37 -9.32
CA ARG A 17 1.84 -11.08 -9.51
C ARG A 17 1.90 -10.24 -8.23
N SER A 18 1.09 -10.54 -7.21
CA SER A 18 1.21 -9.90 -5.89
C SER A 18 2.55 -10.20 -5.18
N LEU A 19 3.37 -11.13 -5.71
CA LEU A 19 4.79 -11.22 -5.34
C LEU A 19 5.53 -9.90 -5.60
N SER A 20 5.17 -9.16 -6.65
CA SER A 20 5.69 -7.81 -6.90
C SER A 20 5.35 -6.87 -5.75
N SER A 21 4.12 -6.92 -5.24
CA SER A 21 3.68 -6.08 -4.12
C SER A 21 4.50 -6.36 -2.86
N LEU A 22 4.81 -7.63 -2.59
CA LEU A 22 5.69 -8.03 -1.49
C LEU A 22 7.13 -7.55 -1.66
N MET A 23 7.68 -7.62 -2.88
CA MET A 23 9.03 -7.10 -3.17
C MET A 23 9.12 -5.58 -3.01
N ILE A 24 8.10 -4.84 -3.44
CA ILE A 24 7.99 -3.39 -3.21
C ILE A 24 7.92 -3.11 -1.71
N LEU A 25 7.04 -3.81 -0.98
CA LEU A 25 6.88 -3.62 0.45
C LEU A 25 8.17 -3.93 1.21
N ARG A 26 8.89 -5.00 0.85
CA ARG A 26 10.19 -5.35 1.44
C ARG A 26 11.17 -4.19 1.29
N SER A 27 11.23 -3.61 0.09
CA SER A 27 12.13 -2.49 -0.21
C SER A 27 11.74 -1.23 0.55
N LEU A 28 10.44 -0.98 0.75
CA LEU A 28 9.96 0.10 1.60
C LEU A 28 10.34 -0.10 3.07
N MET A 29 10.15 -1.31 3.63
CA MET A 29 10.51 -1.60 5.02
C MET A 29 12.03 -1.43 5.25
N ILE A 30 12.86 -1.88 4.29
CA ILE A 30 14.32 -1.65 4.30
C ILE A 30 14.65 -0.17 4.18
N THR A 31 13.87 0.61 3.42
CA THR A 31 14.09 2.06 3.31
C THR A 31 13.74 2.81 4.61
N ILE A 32 12.81 2.28 5.40
CA ILE A 32 12.42 2.84 6.71
C ILE A 32 13.51 2.59 7.75
N ASP A 33 13.99 1.36 7.86
CA ASP A 33 15.11 0.99 8.74
C ASP A 33 15.96 -0.07 8.01
N PRO A 34 17.13 0.31 7.49
CA PRO A 34 18.01 -0.63 6.77
C PRO A 34 18.62 -1.71 7.67
N ASP A 35 18.83 -1.40 8.95
CA ASP A 35 19.54 -2.28 9.88
C ASP A 35 18.57 -3.24 10.57
N ASN A 36 17.36 -2.77 10.85
CA ASN A 36 16.30 -3.57 11.45
C ASN A 36 14.91 -3.24 10.86
N PRO A 37 14.64 -3.66 9.61
CA PRO A 37 13.37 -3.38 8.94
C PRO A 37 12.17 -3.79 9.81
N PRO A 38 11.21 -2.89 10.10
CA PRO A 38 10.09 -3.22 10.97
C PRO A 38 9.16 -4.24 10.29
N LYS A 39 8.43 -5.02 11.09
CA LYS A 39 7.31 -5.80 10.55
C LYS A 39 6.21 -4.84 10.11
N PRO A 40 5.47 -5.16 9.03
CA PRO A 40 4.38 -4.29 8.59
C PRO A 40 3.31 -4.05 9.66
N CYS A 41 3.02 -5.02 10.53
CA CYS A 41 2.08 -4.86 11.64
C CYS A 41 2.56 -3.94 12.77
N ASP A 42 3.86 -3.65 12.82
CA ASP A 42 4.45 -2.75 13.83
C ASP A 42 4.59 -1.32 13.26
N TYR A 43 4.49 -1.18 11.94
CA TYR A 43 4.60 0.10 11.24
C TYR A 43 3.23 0.68 10.84
N PHE A 44 2.33 -0.16 10.30
CA PHE A 44 1.02 0.24 9.81
C PHE A 44 -0.09 -0.04 10.83
N ASP A 45 -0.92 0.96 11.08
CA ASP A 45 -2.07 0.86 11.98
C ASP A 45 -3.26 0.12 11.34
N MET A 46 -3.34 0.14 10.00
CA MET A 46 -4.32 -0.63 9.25
C MET A 46 -3.78 -1.13 7.91
N ILE A 47 -4.03 -2.41 7.63
CA ILE A 47 -3.69 -3.09 6.38
C ILE A 47 -4.96 -3.66 5.75
N GLY A 48 -5.29 -3.17 4.57
CA GLY A 48 -6.42 -3.63 3.76
C GLY A 48 -5.96 -4.33 2.49
N GLY A 49 -6.66 -5.38 2.08
CA GLY A 49 -6.31 -6.08 0.85
C GLY A 49 -7.48 -6.73 0.12
N THR A 50 -7.32 -6.91 -1.19
CA THR A 50 -8.28 -7.62 -2.04
C THR A 50 -7.62 -8.80 -2.75
N ASN A 51 -8.35 -9.91 -2.93
CA ASN A 51 -7.84 -11.12 -3.55
C ASN A 51 -6.52 -11.57 -2.87
N THR A 52 -5.46 -11.85 -3.62
CA THR A 52 -4.14 -12.18 -3.10
C THR A 52 -3.55 -11.08 -2.22
N GLY A 53 -3.88 -9.81 -2.46
CA GLY A 53 -3.54 -8.70 -1.56
C GLY A 53 -4.20 -8.84 -0.18
N GLY A 54 -5.42 -9.39 -0.11
CA GLY A 54 -6.11 -9.70 1.14
C GLY A 54 -5.44 -10.84 1.92
N LEU A 55 -4.97 -11.89 1.23
CA LEU A 55 -4.19 -12.96 1.85
C LEU A 55 -2.89 -12.42 2.43
N ILE A 56 -2.22 -11.54 1.69
CA ILE A 56 -1.00 -10.87 2.15
C ILE A 56 -1.29 -9.96 3.35
N ALA A 57 -2.39 -9.20 3.33
CA ALA A 57 -2.81 -8.36 4.46
C ALA A 57 -3.01 -9.18 5.74
N VAL A 58 -3.66 -10.34 5.63
CA VAL A 58 -3.83 -11.29 6.74
C VAL A 58 -2.48 -11.82 7.24
N MET A 59 -1.60 -12.27 6.34
CA MET A 59 -0.28 -12.80 6.73
C MET A 59 0.58 -11.75 7.45
N LEU A 60 0.63 -10.53 6.92
CA LEU A 60 1.45 -9.45 7.46
C LEU A 60 0.88 -8.84 8.72
N GLY A 61 -0.43 -8.55 8.74
CA GLY A 61 -1.08 -7.86 9.85
C GLY A 61 -1.57 -8.83 10.93
N ARG A 62 -2.43 -9.78 10.54
CA ARG A 62 -3.16 -10.64 11.49
C ARG A 62 -2.28 -11.78 12.04
N LEU A 63 -1.43 -12.36 11.20
CA LEU A 63 -0.47 -13.40 11.58
C LEU A 63 0.91 -12.82 11.94
N ARG A 64 1.08 -11.49 11.86
CA ARG A 64 2.29 -10.76 12.27
C ARG A 64 3.59 -11.29 11.66
N MET A 65 3.51 -11.75 10.41
CA MET A 65 4.68 -12.18 9.65
C MET A 65 5.54 -10.97 9.25
N SER A 66 6.85 -11.16 9.26
CA SER A 66 7.76 -10.32 8.49
C SER A 66 7.45 -10.44 6.99
N VAL A 67 7.96 -9.49 6.20
CA VAL A 67 7.78 -9.52 4.74
C VAL A 67 8.39 -10.78 4.13
N ASP A 68 9.53 -11.26 4.65
CA ASP A 68 10.24 -12.43 4.14
C ASP A 68 9.55 -13.76 4.46
N GLU A 69 8.99 -13.88 5.67
CA GLU A 69 8.12 -15.01 6.03
C GLU A 69 6.89 -15.04 5.11
N CYS A 70 6.28 -13.88 4.87
CA CYS A 70 5.13 -13.75 3.99
C CYS A 70 5.45 -14.11 2.52
N ILE A 71 6.60 -13.68 1.99
CA ILE A 71 7.07 -14.08 0.65
C ILE A 71 7.20 -15.60 0.55
N THR A 72 7.81 -16.22 1.56
CA THR A 72 8.01 -17.67 1.59
C THR A 72 6.68 -18.41 1.63
N ALA A 73 5.78 -18.00 2.53
CA ALA A 73 4.45 -18.59 2.65
C ALA A 73 3.61 -18.41 1.37
N PHE A 74 3.59 -17.19 0.82
CA PHE A 74 2.84 -16.84 -0.39
C PHE A 74 3.33 -17.63 -1.60
N THR A 75 4.64 -17.68 -1.84
CA THR A 75 5.21 -18.37 -3.00
C THR A 75 4.98 -19.89 -2.94
N SER A 76 5.13 -20.50 -1.76
CA SER A 76 4.85 -21.92 -1.54
C SER A 76 3.36 -22.25 -1.76
N MET A 77 2.46 -21.38 -1.28
CA MET A 77 1.03 -21.50 -1.50
C MET A 77 0.67 -21.39 -2.99
N CYS A 78 1.24 -20.43 -3.72
CA CYS A 78 1.00 -20.30 -5.16
C CYS A 78 1.41 -21.54 -5.95
N ASP A 79 2.55 -22.17 -5.62
CA ASP A 79 2.98 -23.40 -6.28
C ASP A 79 1.97 -24.53 -6.06
N GLY A 80 1.57 -24.77 -4.80
CA GLY A 80 0.61 -25.83 -4.48
C GLY A 80 -0.78 -25.64 -5.08
N ILE A 81 -1.22 -24.39 -5.26
CA ILE A 81 -2.56 -24.08 -5.80
C ILE A 81 -2.59 -24.15 -7.33
N PHE A 82 -1.58 -23.59 -7.99
CA PHE A 82 -1.63 -23.39 -9.45
C PHE A 82 -1.06 -24.56 -10.26
N GLU A 83 -0.46 -25.56 -9.63
CA GLU A 83 0.07 -26.76 -10.29
C GLU A 83 -1.00 -27.66 -10.94
N LYS A 84 -2.18 -27.81 -10.33
CA LYS A 84 -3.18 -28.81 -10.75
C LYS A 84 -4.50 -28.17 -11.21
N LYS A 85 -4.62 -27.97 -12.53
CA LYS A 85 -5.85 -27.47 -13.18
C LYS A 85 -6.89 -28.59 -13.31
N LYS A 86 -8.17 -28.27 -13.11
CA LYS A 86 -9.27 -29.22 -13.36
C LYS A 86 -9.54 -29.32 -14.87
N ASN A 87 -9.47 -30.54 -15.41
CA ASN A 87 -9.67 -30.80 -16.85
C ASN A 87 -11.15 -30.73 -17.29
N HIS A 88 -12.11 -30.93 -16.38
CA HIS A 88 -13.55 -30.85 -16.66
C HIS A 88 -14.18 -29.71 -15.86
N ARG A 89 -14.53 -28.63 -16.54
CA ARG A 89 -15.02 -27.37 -15.93
C ARG A 89 -16.53 -27.22 -15.90
N VAL A 90 -17.30 -28.16 -16.43
CA VAL A 90 -18.77 -28.11 -16.42
C VAL A 90 -19.30 -29.16 -15.46
N ARG A 91 -20.15 -28.75 -14.50
CA ARG A 91 -20.88 -29.66 -13.61
C ARG A 91 -21.99 -30.37 -14.40
N MET A 92 -22.45 -31.52 -13.91
CA MET A 92 -23.58 -32.25 -14.51
C MET A 92 -24.87 -31.40 -14.60
N ASN A 93 -24.99 -30.34 -13.81
CA ASN A 93 -26.12 -29.39 -13.83
C ASN A 93 -25.87 -28.15 -14.71
N GLY A 94 -24.89 -28.19 -15.63
CA GLY A 94 -24.56 -27.10 -16.55
C GLY A 94 -23.80 -25.92 -15.93
N LYS A 95 -23.60 -25.87 -14.61
CA LYS A 95 -22.85 -24.78 -13.96
C LYS A 95 -21.35 -24.93 -14.16
N LEU A 96 -20.66 -23.80 -14.40
CA LEU A 96 -19.20 -23.76 -14.48
C LEU A 96 -18.58 -24.02 -13.09
N ARG A 97 -17.56 -24.88 -13.04
CA ARG A 97 -16.67 -25.07 -11.88
C ARG A 97 -15.49 -24.12 -11.96
N GLY A 98 -15.03 -23.66 -10.80
CA GLY A 98 -13.72 -23.01 -10.68
C GLY A 98 -12.60 -23.87 -11.31
N ARG A 99 -11.66 -23.20 -11.99
CA ARG A 99 -10.51 -23.82 -12.65
C ARG A 99 -9.59 -24.59 -11.69
N PHE A 100 -9.54 -24.14 -10.43
CA PHE A 100 -8.70 -24.68 -9.37
C PHE A 100 -9.55 -25.30 -8.25
N ASP A 101 -8.90 -26.03 -7.35
CA ASP A 101 -9.55 -26.64 -6.22
C ASP A 101 -9.66 -25.67 -5.04
N SER A 102 -10.88 -25.25 -4.72
CA SER A 102 -11.17 -24.43 -3.54
C SER A 102 -10.64 -25.06 -2.24
N ARG A 103 -10.64 -26.39 -2.15
CA ARG A 103 -10.09 -27.12 -0.99
C ARG A 103 -8.57 -27.07 -0.96
N ALA A 104 -7.89 -26.91 -2.10
CA ALA A 104 -6.45 -26.73 -2.11
C ALA A 104 -6.06 -25.37 -1.54
N LEU A 105 -6.79 -24.30 -1.89
CA LEU A 105 -6.58 -22.99 -1.28
C LEU A 105 -6.87 -23.01 0.23
N GLU A 106 -7.99 -23.61 0.65
CA GLU A 106 -8.31 -23.77 2.08
C GLU A 106 -7.20 -24.52 2.83
N ARG A 107 -6.77 -25.68 2.32
CA ARG A 107 -5.68 -26.47 2.93
C ARG A 107 -4.38 -25.67 3.01
N ALA A 108 -4.04 -24.91 1.97
CA ALA A 108 -2.82 -24.09 1.98
C ALA A 108 -2.89 -23.00 3.06
N ILE A 109 -4.03 -22.33 3.22
CA ILE A 109 -4.21 -21.31 4.27
C ILE A 109 -4.15 -21.96 5.67
N LYS A 110 -4.84 -23.08 5.88
CA LYS A 110 -4.79 -23.81 7.16
C LYS A 110 -3.38 -24.30 7.49
N GLN A 111 -2.61 -24.75 6.50
CA GLN A 111 -1.20 -25.11 6.70
C GLN A 111 -0.34 -23.91 7.11
N ILE A 112 -0.62 -22.71 6.58
CA ILE A 112 0.05 -21.48 7.03
C ILE A 112 -0.27 -21.22 8.51
N LEU A 113 -1.54 -21.30 8.92
CA LEU A 113 -1.97 -21.13 10.31
C LEU A 113 -1.25 -22.10 11.27
N VAL A 114 -1.22 -23.39 10.91
CA VAL A 114 -0.54 -24.40 11.74
C VAL A 114 0.96 -24.11 11.85
N ARG A 115 1.62 -23.74 10.73
CA ARG A 115 3.06 -23.41 10.72
C ARG A 115 3.37 -22.17 11.58
N THR A 116 2.45 -21.21 11.65
CA THR A 116 2.57 -20.04 12.54
C THR A 116 1.99 -20.27 13.93
N LYS A 117 1.71 -21.53 14.31
CA LYS A 117 1.25 -21.94 15.64
C LYS A 117 -0.12 -21.34 16.02
N HIS A 118 -1.01 -21.20 15.05
CA HIS A 118 -2.40 -20.82 15.25
C HIS A 118 -3.34 -22.01 15.01
N ASP A 119 -4.52 -21.93 15.63
CA ASP A 119 -5.61 -22.86 15.37
C ASP A 119 -6.11 -22.72 13.92
N GLU A 120 -6.45 -23.84 13.27
CA GLU A 120 -6.93 -23.83 11.88
C GLU A 120 -8.23 -23.04 11.71
N ASN A 121 -9.04 -22.92 12.75
CA ASN A 121 -10.31 -22.19 12.79
C ASN A 121 -10.19 -20.91 13.62
N MET A 122 -8.98 -20.35 13.76
CA MET A 122 -8.78 -19.04 14.37
C MET A 122 -9.73 -18.00 13.75
N LEU A 123 -10.44 -17.26 14.60
CA LEU A 123 -11.29 -16.15 14.17
C LEU A 123 -10.45 -15.02 13.57
N LEU A 124 -10.98 -14.35 12.55
CA LEU A 124 -10.34 -13.18 11.96
C LEU A 124 -10.22 -12.05 12.97
N ARG A 125 -11.25 -11.85 13.81
CA ARG A 125 -11.21 -10.86 14.89
C ARG A 125 -9.95 -11.05 15.73
N ASP A 126 -9.25 -9.97 16.01
CA ASP A 126 -8.10 -9.93 16.90
C ASP A 126 -8.53 -9.22 18.18
N ALA A 127 -8.04 -9.70 19.32
CA ALA A 127 -8.20 -9.01 20.60
C ALA A 127 -7.26 -7.80 20.68
N SER A 128 -6.20 -7.79 19.87
CA SER A 128 -5.25 -6.70 19.78
C SER A 128 -5.68 -5.66 18.76
N ASP A 129 -5.60 -4.39 19.17
CA ASP A 129 -5.87 -3.22 18.32
C ASP A 129 -4.61 -2.62 17.66
N SER A 130 -3.44 -3.28 17.77
CA SER A 130 -2.15 -2.75 17.28
C SER A 130 -2.06 -2.60 15.76
N CYS A 131 -2.62 -3.54 14.99
CA CYS A 131 -2.68 -3.48 13.53
C CYS A 131 -4.03 -4.05 13.06
N ARG A 132 -4.87 -3.16 12.54
CA ARG A 132 -6.20 -3.51 12.04
C ARG A 132 -6.10 -4.11 10.65
N VAL A 133 -6.76 -5.24 10.41
CA VAL A 133 -6.75 -5.89 9.10
C VAL A 133 -8.16 -6.01 8.57
N PHE A 134 -8.33 -5.80 7.27
CA PHE A 134 -9.54 -6.23 6.59
C PHE A 134 -9.22 -6.82 5.22
N VAL A 135 -10.16 -7.64 4.73
CA VAL A 135 -10.16 -8.12 3.35
C VAL A 135 -11.46 -7.77 2.67
N CYS A 136 -11.39 -7.41 1.39
CA CYS A 136 -12.58 -7.17 0.57
C CYS A 136 -13.10 -8.49 -0.02
N ALA A 137 -14.39 -8.73 0.12
CA ALA A 137 -15.14 -9.75 -0.60
C ALA A 137 -16.37 -9.10 -1.25
N THR A 138 -17.03 -9.79 -2.17
CA THR A 138 -18.28 -9.31 -2.76
C THR A 138 -19.41 -10.26 -2.38
N SER A 139 -20.50 -9.73 -1.83
CA SER A 139 -21.71 -10.51 -1.56
C SER A 139 -22.35 -10.93 -2.88
N LYS A 140 -22.75 -12.20 -3.00
CA LYS A 140 -23.50 -12.66 -4.16
C LYS A 140 -24.97 -12.27 -4.11
N GLU A 141 -25.49 -12.04 -2.91
CA GLU A 141 -26.89 -11.69 -2.68
C GLU A 141 -27.15 -10.24 -3.08
N THR A 142 -26.24 -9.32 -2.79
CA THR A 142 -26.43 -7.88 -3.07
C THR A 142 -25.53 -7.36 -4.19
N GLY A 143 -24.40 -8.00 -4.47
CA GLY A 143 -23.37 -7.48 -5.38
C GLY A 143 -22.45 -6.44 -4.74
N ASP A 144 -22.66 -6.09 -3.47
CA ASP A 144 -21.87 -5.07 -2.78
C ASP A 144 -20.52 -5.60 -2.31
N THR A 145 -19.57 -4.68 -2.15
CA THR A 145 -18.31 -4.96 -1.46
C THR A 145 -18.56 -5.06 0.05
N VAL A 146 -18.16 -6.17 0.65
CA VAL A 146 -18.20 -6.45 2.09
C VAL A 146 -16.77 -6.52 2.62
N CYS A 147 -16.51 -5.83 3.73
CA CYS A 147 -15.24 -5.91 4.44
C CYS A 147 -15.34 -6.94 5.56
N LEU A 148 -14.52 -7.99 5.49
CA LEU A 148 -14.31 -8.91 6.61
C LEU A 148 -13.14 -8.39 7.43
N THR A 149 -13.39 -7.97 8.68
CA THR A 149 -12.45 -7.20 9.49
C THR A 149 -11.93 -7.97 10.70
N SER A 150 -10.69 -7.69 11.11
CA SER A 150 -10.12 -8.17 12.38
C SER A 150 -10.49 -7.28 13.56
N PHE A 151 -11.08 -6.12 13.31
CA PHE A 151 -11.43 -5.10 14.30
C PHE A 151 -12.92 -4.77 14.22
N ARG A 152 -13.47 -4.31 15.34
CA ARG A 152 -14.87 -3.87 15.39
C ARG A 152 -14.96 -2.45 14.83
N SER A 153 -15.94 -2.22 13.96
CA SER A 153 -16.31 -0.91 13.44
C SER A 153 -17.80 -0.66 13.68
N PRO A 154 -18.28 0.60 13.57
CA PRO A 154 -19.71 0.93 13.63
C PRO A 154 -20.54 0.21 12.56
N ARG A 155 -19.90 -0.34 11.51
CA ARG A 155 -20.54 -1.09 10.43
C ARG A 155 -20.34 -2.61 10.52
N SER A 156 -19.75 -3.11 11.61
CA SER A 156 -19.57 -4.55 11.81
C SER A 156 -20.92 -5.28 11.86
N THR A 157 -21.05 -6.34 11.07
CA THR A 157 -22.18 -7.25 11.09
C THR A 157 -21.85 -8.48 11.96
N HIS A 158 -22.79 -9.44 12.04
CA HIS A 158 -22.57 -10.72 12.71
C HIS A 158 -21.37 -11.52 12.15
N LEU A 159 -20.91 -11.21 10.93
CA LEU A 159 -19.74 -11.83 10.32
C LEU A 159 -18.46 -11.59 11.15
N PHE A 160 -18.37 -10.46 11.87
CA PHE A 160 -17.23 -10.15 12.73
C PHE A 160 -17.01 -11.21 13.82
N ASP A 161 -18.08 -11.79 14.34
CA ASP A 161 -18.02 -12.71 15.47
C ASP A 161 -17.87 -14.18 15.06
N CYS A 162 -18.04 -14.50 13.77
CA CYS A 162 -18.00 -15.89 13.28
C CYS A 162 -17.01 -16.16 12.14
N THR A 163 -16.51 -15.15 11.44
CA THR A 163 -15.60 -15.36 10.31
C THR A 163 -14.22 -15.81 10.78
N THR A 164 -13.79 -16.98 10.32
CA THR A 164 -12.42 -17.47 10.52
C THR A 164 -11.44 -16.86 9.53
N VAL A 165 -10.15 -16.89 9.86
CA VAL A 165 -9.08 -16.40 8.99
C VAL A 165 -9.10 -17.09 7.62
N TRP A 166 -9.29 -18.42 7.60
CA TRP A 166 -9.30 -19.17 6.34
C TRP A 166 -10.53 -18.87 5.49
N GLU A 167 -11.70 -18.64 6.11
CA GLU A 167 -12.91 -18.23 5.40
C GLU A 167 -12.74 -16.85 4.77
N ALA A 168 -12.18 -15.89 5.50
CA ALA A 168 -11.91 -14.55 4.99
C ALA A 168 -10.95 -14.58 3.78
N CYS A 169 -9.87 -15.36 3.88
CA CYS A 169 -8.93 -15.56 2.79
C CYS A 169 -9.59 -16.27 1.58
N ARG A 170 -10.43 -17.27 1.83
CA ARG A 170 -11.19 -17.96 0.77
C ARG A 170 -12.18 -17.03 0.08
N ALA A 171 -12.89 -16.19 0.82
CA ALA A 171 -13.88 -15.26 0.30
C ALA A 171 -13.24 -14.23 -0.63
N THR A 172 -12.19 -13.55 -0.15
CA THR A 172 -11.50 -12.53 -0.94
C THR A 172 -10.87 -13.09 -2.21
N SER A 173 -10.46 -14.36 -2.22
CA SER A 173 -9.82 -15.02 -3.39
C SER A 173 -10.76 -15.87 -4.25
N ALA A 174 -12.07 -15.86 -4.01
CA ALA A 174 -13.02 -16.73 -4.71
C ALA A 174 -13.37 -16.21 -6.12
N THR A 175 -12.37 -16.05 -7.01
CA THR A 175 -12.56 -15.51 -8.35
C THR A 175 -13.48 -16.42 -9.15
N ALA A 176 -14.55 -15.88 -9.73
CA ALA A 176 -15.63 -16.65 -10.37
C ALA A 176 -15.16 -17.69 -11.42
N THR A 177 -13.98 -17.49 -12.00
CA THR A 177 -13.37 -18.39 -12.99
C THR A 177 -12.33 -19.35 -12.40
N PHE A 178 -11.77 -19.06 -11.22
CA PHE A 178 -10.73 -19.84 -10.56
C PHE A 178 -11.26 -20.73 -9.44
N PHE A 179 -12.16 -20.22 -8.59
CA PHE A 179 -12.63 -20.91 -7.40
C PHE A 179 -14.14 -20.79 -7.25
N ASP A 180 -14.75 -21.81 -6.64
CA ASP A 180 -16.17 -21.77 -6.29
C ASP A 180 -16.40 -20.77 -5.12
N PRO A 181 -17.59 -20.12 -5.03
CA PRO A 181 -17.97 -19.26 -3.92
C PRO A 181 -17.89 -19.96 -2.54
N ILE A 182 -17.87 -19.18 -1.47
CA ILE A 182 -17.87 -19.67 -0.09
C ILE A 182 -19.08 -19.15 0.68
N ALA A 183 -19.67 -20.01 1.51
CA ALA A 183 -20.69 -19.64 2.49
C ALA A 183 -20.00 -19.27 3.81
N ILE A 184 -20.37 -18.16 4.45
CA ILE A 184 -19.86 -17.78 5.77
C ILE A 184 -21.03 -17.51 6.71
N GLY A 185 -20.82 -17.79 8.00
CA GLY A 185 -21.75 -17.44 9.06
C GLY A 185 -22.96 -18.40 9.16
N PRO A 186 -23.80 -18.20 10.19
CA PRO A 186 -24.90 -19.10 10.52
C PRO A 186 -26.02 -19.09 9.47
N PHE A 187 -26.10 -18.04 8.65
CA PHE A 187 -27.13 -17.90 7.61
C PHE A 187 -26.63 -18.31 6.22
N GLY A 188 -25.35 -18.69 6.07
CA GLY A 188 -24.81 -19.21 4.82
C GLY A 188 -24.69 -18.18 3.70
N GLU A 189 -24.46 -16.90 4.03
CA GLU A 189 -24.24 -15.81 3.07
C GLU A 189 -23.09 -16.14 2.13
N GLN A 190 -23.29 -15.92 0.83
CA GLN A 190 -22.35 -16.36 -0.19
C GLN A 190 -21.43 -15.22 -0.63
N PHE A 191 -20.13 -15.50 -0.61
CA PHE A 191 -19.10 -14.54 -1.00
C PHE A 191 -18.29 -15.02 -2.20
N VAL A 192 -17.94 -14.05 -3.04
CA VAL A 192 -16.98 -14.18 -4.15
C VAL A 192 -15.88 -13.14 -4.02
N ASP A 193 -14.90 -13.24 -4.90
CA ASP A 193 -13.73 -12.36 -4.96
C ASP A 193 -14.06 -10.88 -4.84
N GLY A 194 -13.37 -10.19 -3.94
CA GLY A 194 -13.52 -8.75 -3.76
C GLY A 194 -13.04 -7.95 -4.96
N ALA A 195 -12.26 -8.53 -5.88
CA ALA A 195 -11.83 -7.85 -7.10
C ALA A 195 -13.00 -7.44 -7.99
N LEU A 196 -14.16 -8.10 -7.87
CA LEU A 196 -15.39 -7.70 -8.58
C LEU A 196 -15.92 -6.34 -8.14
N GLY A 197 -15.59 -5.87 -6.93
CA GLY A 197 -16.01 -4.58 -6.42
C GLY A 197 -14.86 -3.60 -6.17
N ALA A 198 -13.79 -4.05 -5.53
CA ALA A 198 -12.70 -3.19 -5.07
C ALA A 198 -11.32 -3.85 -5.24
N ASN A 199 -10.89 -4.12 -6.47
CA ASN A 199 -9.60 -4.77 -6.73
C ASN A 199 -8.39 -3.96 -6.20
N ASN A 200 -8.47 -2.62 -6.26
CA ASN A 200 -7.63 -1.70 -5.48
C ASN A 200 -8.44 -1.20 -4.27
N PRO A 201 -8.12 -1.63 -3.03
CA PRO A 201 -8.92 -1.31 -1.86
C PRO A 201 -8.63 0.08 -1.26
N VAL A 202 -7.91 0.99 -1.94
CA VAL A 202 -7.50 2.30 -1.37
C VAL A 202 -8.67 3.13 -0.83
N ALA A 203 -9.78 3.22 -1.56
CA ALA A 203 -10.97 3.97 -1.11
C ALA A 203 -11.71 3.24 0.02
N VAL A 204 -11.70 1.91 0.00
CA VAL A 204 -12.27 1.08 1.06
C VAL A 204 -11.45 1.23 2.34
N LEU A 205 -10.12 1.22 2.24
CA LEU A 205 -9.18 1.45 3.34
C LEU A 205 -9.41 2.82 3.98
N TRP A 206 -9.53 3.87 3.16
CA TRP A 206 -9.87 5.20 3.66
C TRP A 206 -11.19 5.20 4.45
N SER A 207 -12.21 4.51 3.93
CA SER A 207 -13.53 4.46 4.56
C SER A 207 -13.51 3.67 5.88
N GLN A 208 -12.79 2.55 5.93
CA GLN A 208 -12.58 1.77 7.16
C GLN A 208 -11.77 2.56 8.19
N ALA A 209 -10.75 3.29 7.75
CA ALA A 209 -9.99 4.18 8.62
C ALA A 209 -10.88 5.32 9.16
N GLN A 210 -11.75 5.88 8.33
CA GLN A 210 -12.67 6.94 8.73
C GLN A 210 -13.64 6.49 9.83
N ASP A 211 -14.05 5.22 9.79
CA ASP A 211 -14.90 4.59 10.82
C ASP A 211 -14.19 4.40 12.16
N VAL A 212 -12.88 4.22 12.14
CA VAL A 212 -12.07 3.99 13.35
C VAL A 212 -11.61 5.32 13.96
N TRP A 213 -11.08 6.24 13.15
CA TRP A 213 -10.42 7.46 13.62
C TRP A 213 -11.26 8.72 13.45
N GLY A 214 -12.42 8.64 12.78
CA GLY A 214 -13.32 9.77 12.62
C GLY A 214 -12.63 10.99 12.01
N ALA A 215 -13.05 12.19 12.42
CA ALA A 215 -12.53 13.45 11.88
C ALA A 215 -11.00 13.59 12.05
N SER A 216 -10.41 12.95 13.07
CA SER A 216 -8.97 13.03 13.34
C SER A 216 -8.09 12.30 12.33
N LEU A 217 -8.67 11.41 11.51
CA LEU A 217 -7.94 10.61 10.53
C LEU A 217 -7.07 11.50 9.64
N ARG A 218 -7.68 12.55 9.06
CA ARG A 218 -7.01 13.37 8.05
C ARG A 218 -5.84 14.16 8.62
N ASP A 219 -5.99 14.68 9.84
CA ASP A 219 -4.98 15.52 10.48
C ASP A 219 -3.85 14.66 11.06
N SER A 220 -4.16 13.42 11.48
CA SER A 220 -3.19 12.50 12.09
C SER A 220 -2.57 11.54 11.08
N LEU A 221 -3.01 11.53 9.82
CA LEU A 221 -2.46 10.65 8.79
C LEU A 221 -1.04 11.09 8.43
N ARG A 222 -0.08 10.21 8.71
CA ARG A 222 1.30 10.35 8.25
C ARG A 222 1.46 9.86 6.82
N CYS A 223 0.97 8.66 6.52
CA CYS A 223 1.03 8.12 5.17
C CYS A 223 -0.07 7.10 4.86
N LEU A 224 -0.54 7.12 3.62
CA LEU A 224 -1.33 6.05 3.01
C LEU A 224 -0.52 5.48 1.84
N VAL A 225 -0.14 4.21 1.95
CA VAL A 225 0.60 3.49 0.91
C VAL A 225 -0.36 2.52 0.21
N SER A 226 -0.46 2.62 -1.11
CA SER A 226 -1.20 1.69 -1.96
C SER A 226 -0.22 0.97 -2.89
N ILE A 227 -0.22 -0.36 -2.87
CA ILE A 227 0.72 -1.18 -3.66
C ILE A 227 -0.04 -2.08 -4.63
N GLY A 228 0.24 -1.89 -5.92
CA GLY A 228 -0.31 -2.67 -7.01
C GLY A 228 0.44 -3.98 -7.28
N ALA A 229 -0.18 -4.85 -8.07
CA ALA A 229 0.37 -6.15 -8.50
C ALA A 229 0.84 -6.13 -9.97
N GLY A 230 1.22 -4.96 -10.49
CA GLY A 230 1.61 -4.75 -11.88
C GLY A 230 0.45 -4.37 -12.80
N VAL A 231 0.75 -3.53 -13.78
CA VAL A 231 -0.20 -3.14 -14.83
C VAL A 231 -0.27 -4.27 -15.88
N PRO A 232 -1.46 -4.82 -16.20
CA PRO A 232 -1.63 -5.83 -17.25
C PRO A 232 -1.45 -5.21 -18.65
N ALA A 233 -1.30 -6.04 -19.68
CA ALA A 233 -1.45 -5.57 -21.05
C ALA A 233 -2.87 -5.05 -21.29
N LEU A 234 -3.00 -3.89 -21.94
CA LEU A 234 -4.29 -3.45 -22.47
C LEU A 234 -4.73 -4.43 -23.56
N GLN A 235 -5.83 -5.15 -23.32
CA GLN A 235 -6.44 -6.00 -24.34
C GLN A 235 -7.72 -5.35 -24.87
N PRO A 236 -7.89 -5.24 -26.20
CA PRO A 236 -9.16 -4.79 -26.79
C PRO A 236 -10.30 -5.71 -26.36
N LEU A 237 -11.45 -5.11 -26.00
CA LEU A 237 -12.69 -5.84 -25.74
C LEU A 237 -13.07 -6.67 -26.98
N ARG A 238 -13.33 -7.97 -26.79
CA ARG A 238 -13.80 -8.88 -27.85
C ARG A 238 -15.26 -9.25 -27.60
N ASP A 239 -16.13 -8.98 -28.57
CA ASP A 239 -17.59 -9.10 -28.49
C ASP A 239 -18.15 -10.53 -28.64
N ASN A 240 -17.57 -11.50 -27.93
CA ASN A 240 -18.12 -12.87 -27.88
C ASN A 240 -18.63 -13.16 -26.45
N VAL A 241 -19.63 -14.05 -26.29
CA VAL A 241 -20.19 -14.41 -24.97
C VAL A 241 -19.13 -14.96 -24.00
N LEU A 242 -18.15 -15.70 -24.53
CA LEU A 242 -16.97 -16.13 -23.77
C LEU A 242 -16.01 -14.97 -23.44
N GLY A 243 -16.01 -13.95 -24.30
CA GLY A 243 -15.32 -12.68 -24.13
C GLY A 243 -15.88 -11.86 -22.97
N ILE A 244 -17.20 -11.85 -22.73
CA ILE A 244 -17.82 -11.18 -21.57
C ILE A 244 -17.36 -11.80 -20.23
N LEU A 245 -17.21 -13.13 -20.17
CA LEU A 245 -16.65 -13.81 -19.00
C LEU A 245 -15.13 -13.55 -18.85
N ALA A 246 -14.43 -13.30 -19.96
CA ALA A 246 -13.05 -12.82 -19.96
C ALA A 246 -12.94 -11.32 -19.59
N THR A 247 -13.98 -10.50 -19.84
CA THR A 247 -14.09 -9.12 -19.38
C THR A 247 -14.15 -9.03 -17.85
N LEU A 248 -14.68 -10.04 -17.17
CA LEU A 248 -14.55 -10.18 -15.70
C LEU A 248 -13.10 -10.46 -15.25
N MET A 249 -12.20 -10.86 -16.15
CA MET A 249 -10.75 -10.96 -15.88
C MET A 249 -9.99 -9.68 -16.24
N THR A 250 -10.62 -8.68 -16.88
CA THR A 250 -10.00 -7.39 -17.23
C THR A 250 -10.16 -6.33 -16.14
N LEU A 251 -10.15 -6.71 -14.86
CA LEU A 251 -10.25 -5.81 -13.68
C LEU A 251 -8.94 -5.07 -13.35
N ALA A 252 -7.95 -5.18 -14.22
CA ALA A 252 -6.62 -4.68 -13.97
C ALA A 252 -6.33 -3.26 -14.55
N PRO A 253 -7.00 -2.76 -15.62
CA PRO A 253 -7.11 -1.33 -15.92
C PRO A 253 -7.87 -0.54 -14.83
N GLU A 254 -8.74 -1.19 -14.05
CA GLU A 254 -9.52 -0.51 -13.00
C GLU A 254 -8.64 -0.08 -11.81
N THR A 255 -7.60 -0.85 -11.46
CA THR A 255 -6.78 -0.56 -10.27
C THR A 255 -6.05 0.77 -10.32
N GLU A 256 -5.47 1.14 -11.48
CA GLU A 256 -4.83 2.44 -11.68
C GLU A 256 -5.85 3.56 -11.80
N ASN A 257 -6.99 3.34 -12.48
CA ASN A 257 -8.07 4.32 -12.52
C ASN A 257 -8.62 4.62 -11.11
N THR A 258 -8.77 3.61 -10.25
CA THR A 258 -9.14 3.79 -8.84
C THR A 258 -8.08 4.57 -8.08
N ALA A 259 -6.78 4.30 -8.32
CA ALA A 259 -5.70 5.02 -7.67
C ALA A 259 -5.64 6.51 -8.08
N GLU A 260 -5.83 6.80 -9.37
CA GLU A 260 -5.87 8.16 -9.91
C GLU A 260 -7.12 8.93 -9.46
N ASN A 261 -8.29 8.27 -9.44
CA ASN A 261 -9.50 8.88 -8.88
C ASN A 261 -9.33 9.20 -7.40
N PHE A 262 -8.77 8.27 -6.60
CA PHE A 262 -8.47 8.53 -5.20
C PHE A 262 -7.49 9.69 -5.02
N ARG A 263 -6.42 9.74 -5.84
CA ARG A 263 -5.47 10.85 -5.84
C ARG A 263 -6.17 12.19 -6.10
N ARG A 264 -7.05 12.25 -7.09
CA ARG A 264 -7.81 13.48 -7.40
C ARG A 264 -8.77 13.86 -6.28
N ASP A 265 -9.49 12.90 -5.72
CA ASP A 265 -10.48 13.14 -4.67
C ASP A 265 -9.83 13.52 -3.33
N LYS A 266 -8.57 13.12 -3.12
CA LYS A 266 -7.74 13.40 -1.95
C LYS A 266 -6.46 14.14 -2.33
N ALA A 267 -6.57 15.12 -3.23
CA ALA A 267 -5.43 15.84 -3.79
C ALA A 267 -4.50 16.43 -2.72
N ASP A 268 -5.05 16.90 -1.60
CA ASP A 268 -4.27 17.40 -0.47
C ASP A 268 -3.31 16.36 0.11
N LEU A 269 -3.70 15.09 0.17
CA LEU A 269 -2.83 14.04 0.68
C LEU A 269 -1.67 13.76 -0.29
N ASP A 270 -1.90 13.90 -1.59
CA ASP A 270 -0.86 13.74 -2.61
C ASP A 270 0.10 14.93 -2.61
N ASP A 271 -0.46 16.16 -2.62
CA ASP A 271 0.29 17.42 -2.58
C ASP A 271 1.18 17.54 -1.32
N ASP A 272 0.69 17.05 -0.18
CA ASP A 272 1.43 17.03 1.09
C ASP A 272 2.45 15.88 1.17
N GLY A 273 2.52 15.00 0.16
CA GLY A 273 3.41 13.83 0.17
C GLY A 273 3.02 12.80 1.23
N ARG A 274 1.72 12.59 1.44
CA ARG A 274 1.15 11.62 2.38
C ARG A 274 0.47 10.44 1.69
N TYR A 275 0.14 10.53 0.41
CA TYR A 275 -0.33 9.40 -0.39
C TYR A 275 0.76 8.88 -1.32
N PHE A 276 0.94 7.56 -1.37
CA PHE A 276 1.95 6.91 -2.21
C PHE A 276 1.34 5.72 -2.94
N ARG A 277 1.37 5.74 -4.28
CA ARG A 277 1.00 4.61 -5.12
C ARG A 277 2.25 3.97 -5.73
N PHE A 278 2.55 2.75 -5.36
CA PHE A 278 3.63 1.96 -5.96
C PHE A 278 3.04 0.86 -6.84
N ASN A 279 3.37 0.87 -8.13
CA ASN A 279 2.94 -0.18 -9.04
C ASN A 279 3.93 -0.36 -10.20
N VAL A 280 4.24 -1.60 -10.56
CA VAL A 280 5.16 -1.88 -11.68
C VAL A 280 4.43 -1.61 -12.99
N VAL A 281 4.82 -0.53 -13.66
CA VAL A 281 4.19 -0.08 -14.91
C VAL A 281 4.59 -0.88 -16.15
N ARG A 282 5.75 -1.54 -16.13
CA ARG A 282 6.28 -2.33 -17.26
C ARG A 282 7.05 -3.57 -16.81
N GLY A 283 6.86 -4.67 -17.52
CA GLY A 283 7.49 -5.98 -17.31
C GLY A 283 6.57 -7.06 -16.73
N LEU A 284 5.33 -6.73 -16.34
CA LEU A 284 4.35 -7.66 -15.75
C LEU A 284 3.08 -7.83 -16.61
N GLU A 285 3.03 -7.17 -17.77
CA GLU A 285 1.84 -7.03 -18.63
C GLU A 285 1.34 -8.38 -19.17
N GLN A 286 2.28 -9.30 -19.44
CA GLN A 286 2.05 -10.60 -20.08
C GLN A 286 2.07 -11.77 -19.08
N ILE A 287 2.05 -11.49 -17.78
CA ILE A 287 2.06 -12.52 -16.75
C ILE A 287 0.63 -12.74 -16.26
N GLY A 288 0.09 -13.92 -16.54
CA GLY A 288 -1.22 -14.35 -16.03
C GLY A 288 -1.23 -14.53 -14.51
N MET A 289 -2.43 -14.43 -13.93
CA MET A 289 -2.64 -14.52 -12.48
C MET A 289 -2.30 -15.89 -11.87
N ASP A 290 -2.32 -16.97 -12.67
CA ASP A 290 -1.95 -18.35 -12.28
C ASP A 290 -0.53 -18.77 -12.67
N GLU A 291 0.30 -17.88 -13.22
CA GLU A 291 1.60 -18.26 -13.79
C GLU A 291 2.71 -18.35 -12.73
N ALA A 292 2.56 -19.26 -11.75
CA ALA A 292 3.52 -19.52 -10.67
C ALA A 292 4.97 -19.77 -11.15
N LYS A 293 5.14 -20.25 -12.38
CA LYS A 293 6.45 -20.51 -13.00
C LYS A 293 7.20 -19.23 -13.40
N LYS A 294 6.52 -18.07 -13.49
CA LYS A 294 7.12 -16.78 -13.90
C LYS A 294 7.61 -15.92 -12.73
N LYS A 295 7.81 -16.51 -11.54
CA LYS A 295 8.31 -15.78 -10.35
C LYS A 295 9.61 -15.00 -10.63
N ALA A 296 10.54 -15.59 -11.38
CA ALA A 296 11.80 -14.93 -11.71
C ALA A 296 11.60 -13.65 -12.56
N GLU A 297 10.69 -13.70 -13.54
CA GLU A 297 10.32 -12.53 -14.36
C GLU A 297 9.69 -11.44 -13.49
N ILE A 298 8.80 -11.81 -12.56
CA ILE A 298 8.19 -10.87 -11.62
C ILE A 298 9.27 -10.18 -10.78
N VAL A 299 10.15 -10.96 -10.14
CA VAL A 299 11.22 -10.43 -9.29
C VAL A 299 12.16 -9.51 -10.08
N ALA A 300 12.55 -9.88 -11.30
CA ALA A 300 13.43 -9.07 -12.14
C ALA A 300 12.77 -7.74 -12.55
N ALA A 301 11.50 -7.78 -13.00
CA ALA A 301 10.76 -6.59 -13.38
C ALA A 301 10.55 -5.63 -12.20
N THR A 302 10.17 -6.18 -11.03
CA THR A 302 9.99 -5.38 -9.81
C THR A 302 11.30 -4.83 -9.28
N GLY A 303 12.39 -5.60 -9.33
CA GLY A 303 13.72 -5.13 -8.93
C GLY A 303 14.17 -3.92 -9.75
N ARG A 304 13.96 -3.95 -11.07
CA ARG A 304 14.22 -2.80 -11.95
C ARG A 304 13.36 -1.58 -11.59
N TYR A 305 12.09 -1.80 -11.26
CA TYR A 305 11.17 -0.73 -10.84
C TYR A 305 11.64 -0.05 -9.55
N VAL A 306 11.91 -0.84 -8.50
CA VAL A 306 12.37 -0.34 -7.19
C VAL A 306 13.73 0.36 -7.28
N ALA A 307 14.64 -0.14 -8.12
CA ALA A 307 15.96 0.47 -8.32
C ALA A 307 15.93 1.79 -9.10
N SER A 308 14.79 2.18 -9.67
CA SER A 308 14.67 3.45 -10.39
C SER A 308 14.80 4.64 -9.43
N GLN A 309 15.41 5.73 -9.90
CA GLN A 309 15.61 6.92 -9.08
C GLN A 309 14.30 7.56 -8.62
N ASP A 310 13.26 7.50 -9.44
CA ASP A 310 11.96 8.08 -9.11
C ASP A 310 11.28 7.30 -7.97
N VAL A 311 11.29 5.97 -8.05
CA VAL A 311 10.73 5.12 -6.98
C VAL A 311 11.55 5.24 -5.70
N LEU A 312 12.88 5.29 -5.79
CA LEU A 312 13.74 5.49 -4.62
C LEU A 312 13.44 6.82 -3.91
N LYS A 313 13.22 7.91 -4.67
CA LYS A 313 12.81 9.21 -4.10
C LYS A 313 11.46 9.11 -3.39
N GLN A 314 10.48 8.44 -4.02
CA GLN A 314 9.16 8.23 -3.42
C GLN A 314 9.24 7.39 -2.13
N MET A 315 9.99 6.28 -2.12
CA MET A 315 10.18 5.44 -0.93
C MET A 315 10.84 6.21 0.22
N ARG A 316 11.87 7.02 -0.07
CA ARG A 316 12.51 7.88 0.93
C ARG A 316 11.58 8.96 1.48
N ALA A 317 10.74 9.55 0.63
CA ALA A 317 9.73 10.50 1.06
C ALA A 317 8.70 9.82 1.99
N CYS A 318 8.22 8.63 1.62
CA CYS A 318 7.31 7.84 2.44
C CYS A 318 7.89 7.47 3.81
N ALA A 319 9.15 7.01 3.85
CA ALA A 319 9.83 6.65 5.09
C ALA A 319 10.03 7.85 6.05
N ARG A 320 10.45 9.00 5.51
CA ARG A 320 10.73 10.21 6.29
C ARG A 320 9.46 10.91 6.82
N GLY A 321 8.30 10.66 6.21
CA GLY A 321 7.06 11.37 6.48
C GLY A 321 7.06 12.80 5.91
N PRO A 322 5.92 13.52 5.99
CA PRO A 322 5.81 14.87 5.44
C PRO A 322 6.83 15.81 6.11
N VAL A 323 7.59 16.54 5.29
CA VAL A 323 8.41 17.65 5.78
C VAL A 323 7.44 18.77 6.16
N MET A 324 7.20 18.98 7.46
CA MET A 324 6.47 20.16 7.90
C MET A 324 7.18 21.40 7.33
N LYS A 325 6.53 22.11 6.41
CA LYS A 325 6.93 23.48 6.07
C LYS A 325 6.74 24.30 7.34
N MET A 326 7.84 24.56 8.04
CA MET A 326 7.86 25.54 9.13
C MET A 326 7.77 26.95 8.52
N CYS A 327 6.59 27.28 7.99
CA CYS A 327 6.21 28.62 7.59
C CYS A 327 5.23 29.16 8.62
N ARG A 328 5.76 29.66 9.74
CA ARG A 328 5.27 30.77 10.57
C ARG A 328 5.85 30.63 11.97
N LEU A 329 6.87 31.44 12.26
CA LEU A 329 7.11 32.09 13.56
C LEU A 329 8.25 33.11 13.37
N PHE A 330 8.00 34.12 12.53
CA PHE A 330 8.58 35.44 12.81
C PHE A 330 7.48 36.19 13.56
N PRO A 331 7.67 36.55 14.85
CA PRO A 331 6.78 37.51 15.48
C PRO A 331 7.02 38.85 14.78
N GLN A 332 6.03 39.34 14.05
CA GLN A 332 5.96 40.75 13.69
C GLN A 332 5.70 41.55 14.97
N SER A 333 6.76 41.88 15.71
CA SER A 333 6.72 42.98 16.66
C SER A 333 7.12 44.26 15.91
N VAL A 334 6.16 44.87 15.22
CA VAL A 334 6.25 46.29 14.90
C VAL A 334 4.94 46.90 15.33
N ALA A 335 4.96 47.46 16.54
CA ALA A 335 3.82 48.12 17.13
C ALA A 335 3.44 49.33 16.26
N CYS A 336 2.15 49.41 15.90
CA CYS A 336 1.52 50.60 15.38
C CYS A 336 1.65 51.74 16.39
N CYS A 337 2.42 52.78 16.07
CA CYS A 337 2.27 54.10 16.68
C CYS A 337 1.41 54.98 15.75
N PRO A 338 0.35 55.63 16.25
CA PRO A 338 -0.47 56.54 15.45
C PRO A 338 0.25 57.89 15.24
N PRO A 339 -0.11 58.67 14.20
CA PRO A 339 0.63 59.87 13.82
C PRO A 339 0.24 61.05 14.72
N ARG A 340 1.24 61.76 15.26
CA ARG A 340 1.07 63.14 15.73
C ARG A 340 1.82 64.08 14.79
N LEU A 341 1.05 64.97 14.16
CA LEU A 341 1.53 66.19 13.50
C LEU A 341 2.43 66.98 14.46
N LEU A 342 3.54 67.52 13.95
CA LEU A 342 3.98 68.90 14.22
C LEU A 342 5.08 69.34 13.23
N ALA A 343 4.68 70.29 12.39
CA ALA A 343 5.37 71.49 11.89
C ALA A 343 6.80 71.42 11.29
N ILE A 344 6.83 71.93 10.06
CA ILE A 344 7.92 72.34 9.17
C ILE A 344 8.78 73.45 9.80
N SER A 345 10.11 73.37 9.65
CA SER A 345 11.03 74.49 9.26
C SER A 345 12.52 74.13 9.38
N PRO A 346 13.45 74.81 8.68
CA PRO A 346 14.42 74.14 7.80
C PRO A 346 15.89 74.15 8.25
N CYS A 347 16.65 73.33 7.51
CA CYS A 347 18.10 73.19 7.42
C CYS A 347 18.91 74.50 7.52
N PRO A 348 20.12 74.46 8.09
CA PRO A 348 21.23 75.27 7.62
C PRO A 348 22.38 74.40 7.09
N GLN A 349 22.86 74.78 5.91
CA GLN A 349 24.12 74.33 5.31
C GLN A 349 25.31 74.80 6.16
N PHE A 350 26.37 73.99 6.26
CA PHE A 350 27.73 74.54 6.43
C PHE A 350 28.79 73.59 5.86
N GLU A 351 29.75 74.21 5.17
CA GLU A 351 30.84 73.64 4.35
C GLU A 351 31.98 73.03 5.18
N GLY A 352 32.85 72.21 4.54
CA GLY A 352 33.99 71.47 5.14
C GLY A 352 35.19 72.34 5.59
N PRO A 353 36.48 71.90 5.55
CA PRO A 353 37.04 70.61 5.10
C PRO A 353 38.21 70.04 5.99
N THR A 354 38.84 68.96 5.50
CA THR A 354 40.24 68.50 5.72
C THR A 354 40.59 67.49 6.83
N GLY A 355 41.32 66.41 6.45
CA GLY A 355 42.07 65.55 7.38
C GLY A 355 42.23 64.07 6.96
N ARG A 356 43.37 63.72 6.35
CA ARG A 356 43.93 62.40 5.94
C ARG A 356 44.12 61.38 7.12
N PRO A 357 44.71 60.16 6.92
CA PRO A 357 44.52 59.09 5.91
C PRO A 357 44.55 57.64 6.48
N SER A 358 44.47 56.66 5.57
CA SER A 358 45.11 55.32 5.56
C SER A 358 44.59 54.17 6.46
N ALA A 359 44.15 53.08 5.80
CA ALA A 359 44.72 51.74 5.97
C ALA A 359 44.21 50.80 4.85
N PHE A 360 45.13 50.38 3.98
CA PHE A 360 44.97 49.24 3.07
C PHE A 360 45.10 47.94 3.88
N GLY A 361 44.28 46.95 3.60
CA GLY A 361 44.40 45.59 4.13
C GLY A 361 43.72 44.58 3.21
N ALA A 362 44.48 44.07 2.24
CA ALA A 362 44.09 42.94 1.40
C ALA A 362 44.53 41.62 2.08
N TYR A 363 43.65 40.62 2.10
CA TYR A 363 43.99 39.24 2.48
C TYR A 363 43.77 38.31 1.27
N PRO A 364 44.74 37.44 0.90
CA PRO A 364 44.57 36.44 -0.15
C PRO A 364 44.12 35.06 0.39
N CYS A 365 43.41 34.31 -0.46
CA CYS A 365 43.00 32.91 -0.28
C CYS A 365 44.19 31.92 -0.22
N PRO A 366 44.05 30.77 0.47
CA PRO A 366 45.06 29.70 0.46
C PRO A 366 44.83 28.68 -0.67
N PRO A 367 45.89 28.01 -1.18
CA PRO A 367 45.78 26.98 -2.21
C PRO A 367 45.69 25.55 -1.67
N ALA A 368 45.14 24.68 -2.51
CA ALA A 368 45.03 23.24 -2.36
C ALA A 368 46.39 22.52 -2.46
N SER A 369 46.51 21.38 -1.78
CA SER A 369 47.62 20.42 -1.97
C SER A 369 47.06 19.05 -2.35
N SER A 370 47.69 18.45 -3.35
CA SER A 370 47.50 17.09 -3.83
C SER A 370 48.87 16.44 -4.04
N LYS A 371 48.84 15.10 -4.21
CA LYS A 371 49.93 14.13 -4.42
C LYS A 371 50.52 13.54 -3.15
N ASP A 372 50.89 12.28 -3.06
CA ASP A 372 50.67 11.02 -3.80
C ASP A 372 51.46 10.01 -2.95
N LEU A 373 50.97 8.80 -2.66
CA LEU A 373 51.87 7.70 -2.33
C LEU A 373 51.21 6.34 -2.58
N LEU A 374 51.61 5.73 -3.70
CA LEU A 374 51.50 4.31 -4.02
C LEU A 374 52.92 3.75 -4.00
N THR A 375 53.17 2.73 -3.18
CA THR A 375 54.16 1.68 -3.48
C THR A 375 53.69 0.39 -2.80
N GLY A 376 53.56 -0.67 -3.59
CA GLY A 376 53.52 -2.04 -3.13
C GLY A 376 54.87 -2.69 -3.39
N LEU A 377 55.16 -3.77 -2.66
CA LEU A 377 56.06 -4.87 -3.03
C LEU A 377 55.76 -6.07 -2.10
N ASP A 378 55.68 -7.23 -2.75
CA ASP A 378 55.74 -8.64 -2.32
C ASP A 378 54.64 -9.27 -1.44
#